data_AF-A0A0R3TDC6-F1
#
_entry.id   AF-A0A0R3TDC6-F1
#
_cell.length_a   1.000
_cell.length_b   1.000
_cell.length_c   1.000
_cell.angle_alpha   90.00
_cell.angle_beta   90.00
_cell.angle_gamma   90.00
#
_symmetry.space_group_name_H-M   'P 1'
#
loop_
_entity.id
_entity.type
_entity.pdbx_description
1 polymer ?
#
loop_
_entity_poly.entity_id
_entity_poly.type
_entity_poly.pdbx_seq_one_letter_code
_entity_poly.pdbx_strand_id
1 'polypeptide(L)'
;LTGHTADPAFLQRITFICVNHHQLIERLDTVRAFHLGNNYMVEVDIVLPHDMDLHKAHDIGESLQQKLESLDEVERAFVHLDYEYSHHPHSEHKLT
;
A
#
# COMPACT_ATOMS: atom_id res chain seq x y z
N LEU A 1 -18.30 5.63 11.89
CA LEU A 1 -17.28 4.90 12.66
C LEU A 1 -15.99 4.98 11.85
N THR A 2 -15.11 5.92 12.15
CA THR A 2 -13.87 6.16 11.39
C THR A 2 -12.67 5.85 12.28
N GLY A 3 -11.64 5.21 11.74
CA GLY A 3 -10.38 4.94 12.47
C GLY A 3 -10.24 3.57 13.13
N HIS A 4 -11.17 2.64 12.92
CA HIS A 4 -10.94 1.23 13.26
C HIS A 4 -10.20 0.53 12.12
N THR A 5 -9.17 -0.25 12.48
CA THR A 5 -8.44 -1.12 11.55
C THR A 5 -9.37 -2.15 10.92
N ALA A 6 -9.18 -2.44 9.64
CA ALA A 6 -9.88 -3.49 8.92
C ALA A 6 -9.66 -4.87 9.56
N ASP A 7 -10.56 -5.80 9.23
CA ASP A 7 -10.42 -7.17 9.71
C ASP A 7 -9.13 -7.84 9.18
N PRO A 8 -8.55 -8.81 9.92
CA PRO A 8 -7.32 -9.47 9.50
C PRO A 8 -7.40 -10.20 8.16
N ALA A 9 -8.58 -10.65 7.73
CA ALA A 9 -8.74 -11.35 6.45
C ALA A 9 -8.66 -10.36 5.27
N PHE A 10 -9.25 -9.17 5.41
CA PHE A 10 -9.10 -8.09 4.46
C PHE A 10 -7.64 -7.66 4.34
N LEU A 11 -6.94 -7.44 5.47
CA LEU A 11 -5.52 -7.11 5.46
C LEU A 11 -4.68 -8.19 4.75
N GLN A 12 -4.96 -9.48 4.98
CA GLN A 12 -4.29 -10.57 4.27
C GLN A 12 -4.54 -10.54 2.76
N ARG A 13 -5.77 -10.22 2.33
CA ARG A 13 -6.11 -10.07 0.91
C ARG A 13 -5.33 -8.93 0.27
N ILE A 14 -5.27 -7.76 0.92
CA ILE A 14 -4.48 -6.62 0.44
C ILE A 14 -3.00 -6.98 0.35
N THR A 15 -2.44 -7.57 1.41
CA THR A 15 -1.06 -8.08 1.42
C THR A 15 -0.79 -8.99 0.24
N PHE A 16 -1.67 -9.98 0.00
CA PHE A 16 -1.52 -10.91 -1.12
C PHE A 16 -1.54 -10.21 -2.48
N ILE A 17 -2.43 -9.24 -2.68
CA ILE A 17 -2.50 -8.47 -3.92
C ILE A 17 -1.21 -7.68 -4.14
N CYS A 18 -0.71 -6.99 -3.10
CA CYS A 18 0.50 -6.16 -3.20
C CYS A 18 1.74 -7.00 -3.50
N VAL A 19 2.00 -8.08 -2.75
CA VAL A 19 3.21 -8.90 -2.95
C VAL A 19 3.22 -9.65 -4.29
N ASN A 20 2.05 -9.86 -4.90
CA ASN A 20 1.93 -10.49 -6.22
C ASN A 20 1.68 -9.49 -7.35
N HIS A 21 1.71 -8.18 -7.08
CA HIS A 21 1.34 -7.18 -8.06
C HIS A 21 2.35 -7.09 -9.20
N HIS A 22 3.65 -7.07 -8.88
CA HIS A 22 4.73 -6.93 -9.86
C HIS A 22 6.03 -7.59 -9.35
N GLN A 23 6.78 -8.22 -10.25
CA GLN A 23 8.01 -8.98 -9.90
C GLN A 23 9.16 -8.11 -9.36
N LEU A 24 9.13 -6.80 -9.61
CA LEU A 24 10.14 -5.86 -9.11
C LEU A 24 9.79 -5.27 -7.74
N ILE A 25 8.66 -5.64 -7.15
CA ILE A 25 8.39 -5.30 -5.75
C ILE A 25 9.28 -6.21 -4.90
N GLU A 26 10.29 -5.62 -4.28
CA GLU A 26 11.24 -6.34 -3.44
C GLU A 26 10.64 -6.66 -2.08
N ARG A 27 9.78 -5.74 -1.58
CA ARG A 27 9.18 -5.85 -0.26
C ARG A 27 7.89 -5.05 -0.14
N LEU A 28 7.03 -5.48 0.77
CA LEU A 28 5.87 -4.75 1.26
C LEU A 28 6.14 -4.43 2.74
N ASP A 29 6.35 -3.16 3.06
CA ASP A 29 6.75 -2.74 4.40
C ASP A 29 5.58 -2.43 5.31
N THR A 30 4.57 -1.74 4.77
CA THR A 30 3.37 -1.37 5.51
C THR A 30 2.13 -1.83 4.75
N VAL A 31 1.15 -2.36 5.49
CA VAL A 31 -0.24 -2.48 5.05
C VAL A 31 -1.13 -1.96 6.16
N ARG A 32 -1.90 -0.93 5.84
CA ARG A 32 -2.93 -0.39 6.72
C ARG A 32 -4.23 -0.28 5.94
N ALA A 33 -5.33 -0.57 6.63
CA ALA A 33 -6.66 -0.33 6.10
C ALA A 33 -7.54 0.13 7.26
N PHE A 34 -8.24 1.24 7.06
CA PHE A 34 -9.10 1.86 8.05
C PHE A 34 -10.51 2.05 7.50
N HIS A 35 -11.52 1.89 8.34
CA HIS A 35 -12.88 2.19 7.92
C HIS A 35 -13.06 3.67 7.56
N LEU A 36 -13.56 3.91 6.35
CA LEU A 36 -14.02 5.19 5.84
C LEU A 36 -15.49 5.02 5.39
N GLY A 37 -16.42 5.37 6.28
CA GLY A 37 -17.83 5.09 6.06
C GLY A 37 -18.11 3.59 6.09
N ASN A 38 -18.64 3.05 4.98
CA ASN A 38 -18.90 1.61 4.82
C ASN A 38 -17.74 0.87 4.14
N ASN A 39 -16.77 1.60 3.58
CA ASN A 39 -15.65 1.08 2.82
C ASN A 39 -14.34 1.28 3.60
N TYR A 40 -13.22 0.94 2.97
CA TYR A 40 -11.88 1.09 3.51
C TYR A 40 -11.08 2.17 2.78
N MET A 41 -10.29 2.91 3.56
CA MET A 41 -9.12 3.64 3.07
C MET A 41 -7.89 2.77 3.31
N VAL A 42 -7.13 2.51 2.25
CA VAL A 42 -5.96 1.61 2.26
C VAL A 42 -4.68 2.41 2.06
N GLU A 43 -3.67 2.12 2.86
CA GLU A 43 -2.31 2.68 2.71
C GLU A 43 -1.33 1.51 2.67
N VAL A 44 -0.46 1.51 1.65
CA VAL A 44 0.58 0.50 1.48
C VAL A 44 1.91 1.14 1.09
N ASP A 45 2.99 0.60 1.63
CA ASP A 45 4.35 1.05 1.33
C ASP A 45 5.09 -0.12 0.68
N ILE A 46 5.50 0.05 -0.58
CA ILE A 46 6.25 -0.98 -1.33
C ILE A 46 7.67 -0.51 -1.59
N VAL A 47 8.61 -1.45 -1.55
CA VAL A 47 10.01 -1.20 -1.86
C VAL A 47 10.31 -1.66 -3.28
N LEU A 48 10.91 -0.76 -4.06
CA LEU A 48 11.37 -0.98 -5.42
C LEU A 48 12.90 -0.84 -5.49
N PRO A 49 13.55 -1.43 -6.51
CA PRO A 49 14.99 -1.29 -6.72
C PRO A 49 15.45 0.17 -6.71
N HIS A 50 16.51 0.45 -5.94
CA HIS A 50 17.09 1.79 -5.78
C HIS A 50 17.42 2.50 -7.09
N ASP A 51 17.93 1.77 -8.08
CA ASP A 51 18.36 2.33 -9.37
C ASP A 51 17.23 2.33 -10.43
N MET A 52 15.97 2.16 -10.01
CA MET A 52 14.82 2.18 -10.92
C MET A 52 14.52 3.60 -11.41
N ASP A 53 14.29 3.75 -12.72
CA ASP A 53 13.81 5.01 -13.29
C ASP A 53 12.47 5.43 -12.66
N LEU A 54 12.35 6.71 -12.28
CA LEU A 54 11.16 7.25 -11.63
C LEU A 54 9.85 6.95 -12.37
N HIS A 55 9.85 7.00 -13.70
CA HIS A 55 8.64 6.72 -14.49
C HIS A 55 8.21 5.24 -14.36
N LYS A 56 9.15 4.30 -14.29
CA LYS A 56 8.83 2.88 -14.09
C LYS A 56 8.30 2.62 -12.69
N ALA A 57 8.91 3.25 -11.69
CA ALA A 57 8.44 3.19 -10.31
C ALA A 57 7.01 3.74 -10.20
N HIS A 58 6.77 4.89 -10.83
CA HIS A 58 5.44 5.50 -10.92
C HIS A 58 4.41 4.57 -11.57
N ASP A 59 4.72 3.97 -12.72
CA ASP A 59 3.79 3.07 -13.41
C ASP A 59 3.42 1.84 -12.55
N ILE A 60 4.39 1.29 -11.80
CA ILE A 60 4.13 0.18 -10.85
C ILE A 60 3.22 0.66 -9.71
N GLY A 61 3.53 1.82 -9.09
CA GLY A 61 2.75 2.37 -8.00
C GLY A 61 1.32 2.74 -8.41
N GLU A 62 1.17 3.42 -9.55
CA GLU A 62 -0.12 3.84 -10.08
C GLU A 62 -0.99 2.62 -10.44
N SER A 63 -0.43 1.62 -11.11
CA SER A 63 -1.18 0.41 -11.46
C SER A 63 -1.54 -0.43 -10.23
N LEU A 64 -0.71 -0.43 -9.17
CA LEU A 64 -1.07 -1.02 -7.88
C LEU A 64 -2.22 -0.25 -7.21
N GLN A 65 -2.15 1.08 -7.18
CA GLN A 65 -3.22 1.90 -6.64
C GLN A 65 -4.55 1.62 -7.35
N GLN A 66 -4.57 1.66 -8.68
CA GLN A 66 -5.75 1.36 -9.50
C GLN A 66 -6.29 -0.04 -9.22
N LYS A 67 -5.41 -1.04 -9.05
CA LYS A 67 -5.81 -2.41 -8.72
C LYS A 67 -6.48 -2.49 -7.34
N LEU A 68 -5.97 -1.77 -6.34
CA LEU A 68 -6.57 -1.73 -5.00
C LEU A 68 -7.92 -0.98 -5.01
N GLU A 69 -8.00 0.16 -5.69
CA GLU A 69 -9.24 0.96 -5.84
C GLU A 69 -10.30 0.28 -6.72
N SER A 70 -9.95 -0.80 -7.43
CA SER A 70 -10.91 -1.63 -8.17
C SER A 70 -11.70 -2.60 -7.30
N LEU A 71 -11.33 -2.75 -6.02
CA LEU A 71 -12.06 -3.58 -5.07
C LEU A 71 -13.27 -2.79 -4.54
N ASP A 72 -14.46 -3.38 -4.59
CA ASP A 72 -15.70 -2.72 -4.14
C ASP A 72 -15.63 -2.22 -2.69
N GLU A 73 -14.83 -2.88 -1.86
CA GLU A 73 -14.63 -2.51 -0.45
C GLU A 73 -13.63 -1.36 -0.23
N VAL A 74 -12.89 -0.92 -1.26
CA VAL A 74 -11.86 0.12 -1.17
C VAL A 74 -12.38 1.43 -1.77
N GLU A 75 -12.53 2.44 -0.92
CA GLU A 75 -12.93 3.78 -1.35
C GLU A 75 -11.73 4.55 -1.94
N ARG A 76 -10.56 4.38 -1.33
CA ARG A 76 -9.32 5.07 -1.71
C ARG A 76 -8.11 4.24 -1.31
N ALA A 77 -7.09 4.24 -2.17
CA ALA A 77 -5.78 3.66 -1.86
C ALA A 77 -4.66 4.69 -2.00
N PHE A 78 -3.67 4.61 -1.12
CA PHE A 78 -2.40 5.35 -1.22
C PHE A 78 -1.26 4.33 -1.27
N VAL A 79 -0.41 4.47 -2.28
CA VAL A 79 0.77 3.62 -2.48
C VAL A 79 2.01 4.50 -2.33
N HIS A 80 2.76 4.30 -1.25
CA HIS A 80 4.08 4.88 -1.07
C HIS A 80 5.14 3.99 -1.75
N LEU A 81 6.12 4.61 -2.39
CA LEU A 81 7.21 3.93 -3.09
C LEU A 81 8.52 4.29 -2.41
N ASP A 82 9.14 3.28 -1.80
CA ASP A 82 10.43 3.41 -1.14
C ASP A 82 11.50 2.65 -1.93
N TYR A 83 12.76 3.03 -1.72
CA TYR A 83 13.92 2.30 -2.23
C TYR A 83 14.72 1.61 -1.13
N GLU A 84 14.39 1.86 0.13
CA GLU A 84 15.01 1.24 1.29
C GLU A 84 13.96 0.85 2.33
N TYR A 85 14.31 -0.10 3.20
CA TYR A 85 13.44 -0.61 4.26
C TYR A 85 14.09 -0.47 5.66
N SER A 86 15.24 0.18 5.74
CA SER A 86 16.01 0.37 6.97
C SER A 86 15.46 1.49 7.85
N HIS A 87 14.64 2.38 7.30
CA HIS A 87 14.02 3.46 8.05
C HIS A 87 12.83 2.95 8.87
N HIS A 88 12.71 3.44 10.11
CA HIS A 88 11.56 3.10 10.92
C HIS A 88 10.32 3.85 10.39
N PRO A 89 9.16 3.21 10.23
CA PRO A 89 7.93 3.87 9.76
C PRO A 89 7.53 5.10 10.60
N HIS A 90 7.97 5.13 11.87
CA HIS A 90 7.80 6.24 12.81
C HIS A 90 8.59 7.51 12.43
N SER A 91 9.61 7.38 11.60
CA SER A 91 10.48 8.48 11.15
C SER A 91 9.92 9.18 9.91
N GLU A 92 9.14 8.47 9.08
CA GLU A 92 8.64 8.97 7.79
C GLU A 92 7.19 9.46 7.87
N HIS A 93 6.35 8.78 8.67
CA HIS A 93 4.93 9.12 8.78
C HIS A 93 4.56 9.59 10.20
N LYS A 94 3.84 10.70 10.30
CA LYS A 94 3.15 11.07 11.55
C LYS A 94 1.98 10.12 11.75
N LEU A 95 2.09 9.22 12.72
CA LEU A 95 0.96 8.48 13.25
C LEU A 95 0.11 9.47 14.07
N THR A 96 -0.88 10.11 13.44
CA THR A 96 -1.87 10.94 14.12
C THR A 96 -2.89 10.11 14.87
#